data_AF-A0A251XYA8-F1
#
_entry.id   AF-A0A251XYA8-F1
#
_cell.length_a   1.000
_cell.length_b   1.000
_cell.length_c   1.000
_cell.angle_alpha   90.00
_cell.angle_beta   90.00
_cell.angle_gamma   90.00
#
_symmetry.space_group_name_H-M   'P 1'
#
loop_
_entity.id
_entity.type
_entity.pdbx_description
1 polymer ?
#
loop_
_entity_poly.entity_id
_entity_poly.type
_entity_poly.pdbx_seq_one_letter_code
_entity_poly.pdbx_strand_id
1 'polypeptide(L)'
;MDHEADAARDELRELRELRRRVYGPHPDLAHDPDAHARLAALGSAPAVDRGAVSEIEPTPPAHPSPDPARDEAREAPVDPERDPEDAAPPAGSRDPRRRRLSPRAFRAVAAASLAVTVVITAGATLWLTRERVDTVALISFADEAEESDGTFDSASDGAIQRVEFLGLTVSRMPRDPTSLELSDDCISVLPIDVDPAAVVGVYGCGAGSVPATVPMNVTPDLPSLLREAFPAGTTLLFALEGDAVRISRVDG
;
A
#
# COMPACT_ATOMS: atom_id res chain seq x y z
N MET A 1 16.35 33.51 34.74
CA MET A 1 16.22 32.15 34.18
C MET A 1 14.78 31.75 34.02
N ASP A 2 13.90 31.92 35.02
CA ASP A 2 12.48 31.49 34.90
C ASP A 2 11.69 32.20 33.79
N HIS A 3 11.90 33.52 33.61
CA HIS A 3 11.24 34.27 32.53
C HIS A 3 11.62 33.85 31.10
N GLU A 4 12.84 33.33 30.92
CA GLU A 4 13.33 32.89 29.60
C GLU A 4 12.74 31.52 29.24
N ALA A 5 12.63 30.63 30.24
CA ALA A 5 11.96 29.35 30.08
C ALA A 5 10.45 29.51 29.80
N ASP A 6 9.80 30.51 30.39
CA ASP A 6 8.39 30.79 30.15
C ASP A 6 8.15 31.39 28.75
N ALA A 7 9.02 32.30 28.29
CA ALA A 7 8.97 32.84 26.94
C ALA A 7 9.10 31.74 25.87
N ALA A 8 10.06 30.82 26.04
CA ALA A 8 10.23 29.70 25.11
C ALA A 8 9.01 28.77 25.07
N ARG A 9 8.34 28.54 26.22
CA ARG A 9 7.10 27.75 26.28
C ARG A 9 5.95 28.44 25.55
N ASP A 10 5.86 29.75 25.67
CA ASP A 10 4.83 30.55 25.00
C ASP A 10 5.04 30.57 23.48
N GLU A 11 6.28 30.73 23.01
CA GLU A 11 6.62 30.63 21.58
C GLU A 11 6.31 29.24 21.01
N LEU A 12 6.59 28.17 21.75
CA LEU A 12 6.23 26.80 21.35
C LEU A 12 4.72 26.59 21.34
N ARG A 13 3.96 27.27 22.20
CA ARG A 13 2.49 27.21 22.20
C ARG A 13 1.95 27.92 20.95
N GLU A 14 2.48 29.10 20.65
CA GLU A 14 2.11 29.90 19.49
C GLU A 14 2.43 29.16 18.17
N LEU A 15 3.63 28.58 18.05
CA LEU A 15 4.03 27.81 16.87
C LEU A 15 3.10 26.61 16.62
N ARG A 16 2.71 25.89 17.67
CA ARG A 16 1.77 24.76 17.56
C ARG A 16 0.39 25.22 17.09
N GLU A 17 -0.08 26.37 17.57
CA GLU A 17 -1.35 26.93 17.15
C GLU A 17 -1.34 27.36 15.69
N LEU A 18 -0.30 28.07 15.24
CA LEU A 18 -0.16 28.47 13.85
C LEU A 18 -0.07 27.25 12.91
N ARG A 19 0.70 26.21 13.27
CA ARG A 19 0.78 24.97 12.49
C ARG A 19 -0.57 24.25 12.40
N ARG A 20 -1.33 24.20 13.50
CA ARG A 20 -2.70 23.64 13.49
C ARG A 20 -3.64 24.42 12.56
N ARG A 21 -3.48 25.74 12.48
CA ARG A 21 -4.30 26.60 11.63
C ARG A 21 -3.90 26.57 10.14
N VAL A 22 -2.67 26.18 9.82
CA VAL A 22 -2.22 25.96 8.43
C VAL A 22 -2.49 24.52 7.96
N TYR A 23 -2.20 23.51 8.79
CA TYR A 23 -2.20 22.09 8.40
C TYR A 23 -3.30 21.26 9.07
N GLY A 24 -4.15 21.88 9.88
CA GLY A 24 -5.25 21.19 10.57
C GLY A 24 -6.47 20.96 9.69
N PRO A 25 -7.51 20.32 10.25
CA PRO A 25 -8.72 19.93 9.51
C PRO A 25 -9.49 21.10 8.88
N HIS A 26 -9.33 22.30 9.43
CA HIS A 26 -9.99 23.53 8.99
C HIS A 26 -8.95 24.65 8.85
N PRO A 27 -8.19 24.69 7.74
CA PRO A 27 -7.15 25.69 7.57
C PRO A 27 -7.77 27.07 7.34
N ASP A 28 -7.44 28.04 8.19
CA ASP A 28 -8.01 29.40 8.17
C ASP A 28 -6.96 30.50 7.93
N LEU A 29 -5.68 30.12 7.81
CA LEU A 29 -4.56 31.05 7.65
C LEU A 29 -4.23 31.47 6.22
N ALA A 30 -4.92 30.91 5.21
CA ALA A 30 -4.60 31.12 3.79
C ALA A 30 -4.63 32.60 3.32
N HIS A 31 -5.31 33.49 4.06
CA HIS A 31 -5.45 34.91 3.72
C HIS A 31 -4.81 35.85 4.77
N ASP A 32 -4.03 35.31 5.71
CA ASP A 32 -3.39 36.07 6.79
C ASP A 32 -1.85 36.10 6.60
N PRO A 33 -1.33 37.08 5.83
CA PRO A 33 0.10 37.16 5.53
C PRO A 33 0.96 37.43 6.79
N ASP A 34 0.41 38.12 7.78
CA ASP A 34 1.12 38.45 9.02
C ASP A 34 1.33 37.19 9.87
N ALA A 35 0.31 36.34 9.96
CA ALA A 35 0.42 35.06 10.65
C ALA A 35 1.35 34.07 9.92
N HIS A 36 1.42 34.11 8.58
CA HIS A 36 2.42 33.35 7.81
C HIS A 36 3.85 33.86 8.10
N ALA A 37 4.06 35.18 8.17
CA ALA A 37 5.35 35.75 8.54
C ALA A 37 5.75 35.38 9.97
N ARG A 38 4.79 35.40 10.91
CA ARG A 38 5.01 34.98 12.30
C ARG A 38 5.37 33.49 12.39
N LEU A 39 4.69 32.63 11.64
CA LEU A 39 5.00 31.20 11.54
C LEU A 39 6.42 30.96 11.01
N ALA A 40 6.82 31.69 9.96
CA ALA A 40 8.17 31.61 9.40
C ALA A 40 9.24 32.06 10.41
N ALA A 41 9.00 33.15 11.14
CA ALA A 41 9.90 33.65 12.17
C ALA A 41 10.08 32.64 13.33
N LEU A 42 8.99 32.06 13.82
CA LEU A 42 9.03 31.04 14.90
C LEU A 42 9.61 29.70 14.44
N GLY A 43 9.39 29.32 13.17
CA GLY A 43 9.94 28.09 12.59
C GLY A 43 11.44 28.18 12.25
N SER A 44 11.95 29.40 12.03
CA SER A 44 13.36 29.67 11.71
C SER A 44 14.19 30.05 12.94
N ALA A 45 13.57 30.16 14.12
CA ALA A 45 14.30 30.35 15.36
C ALA A 45 15.28 29.19 15.53
N PRO A 46 16.59 29.46 15.72
CA PRO A 46 17.58 28.41 15.78
C PRO A 46 17.26 27.52 16.97
N ALA A 47 16.81 26.29 16.68
CA ALA A 47 16.95 25.19 17.60
C ALA A 47 18.45 25.08 17.87
N VAL A 48 18.88 25.54 19.04
CA VAL A 48 20.25 25.39 19.49
C VAL A 48 20.59 23.90 19.38
N ASP A 49 21.47 23.62 18.43
CA ASP A 49 22.17 22.37 18.20
C ASP A 49 21.34 21.14 17.74
N ARG A 50 20.95 21.12 16.47
CA ARG A 50 20.97 19.87 15.67
C ARG A 50 21.52 20.13 14.29
N GLY A 51 22.48 19.29 13.91
CA GLY A 51 23.33 19.35 12.73
C GLY A 51 22.67 19.89 11.47
N ALA A 52 23.41 20.77 10.80
CA ALA A 52 23.13 21.28 9.47
C ALA A 52 22.71 20.17 8.51
N VAL A 53 21.42 20.15 8.18
CA VAL A 53 20.94 19.47 6.96
C VAL A 53 20.98 20.52 5.88
N SER A 54 21.92 20.35 4.96
CA SER A 54 22.09 21.18 3.78
C SER A 54 20.79 21.18 2.97
N GLU A 55 20.27 22.39 2.83
CA GLU A 55 19.30 22.89 1.87
C GLU A 55 19.28 22.08 0.56
N ILE A 56 18.25 21.26 0.39
CA ILE A 56 17.85 20.73 -0.93
C ILE A 56 16.83 21.74 -1.47
N GLU A 57 17.28 22.54 -2.41
CA GLU A 57 16.47 23.47 -3.21
C GLU A 57 15.38 22.68 -3.95
N PRO A 58 14.07 22.95 -3.71
CA PRO A 58 13.01 22.27 -4.43
C PRO A 58 12.96 22.81 -5.86
N THR A 59 13.44 22.01 -6.81
CA THR A 59 13.18 22.26 -8.24
C THR A 59 11.67 22.13 -8.48
N PRO A 60 11.00 23.15 -9.04
CA PRO A 60 9.56 23.08 -9.31
C PRO A 60 9.24 21.99 -10.33
N PRO A 61 8.22 21.13 -10.10
CA PRO A 61 7.77 20.21 -11.14
C PRO A 61 7.16 21.00 -12.31
N ALA A 62 7.65 20.72 -13.52
CA ALA A 62 7.09 21.25 -14.74
C ALA A 62 5.62 20.79 -14.89
N HIS A 63 4.70 21.76 -14.88
CA HIS A 63 3.31 21.54 -15.25
C HIS A 63 3.22 21.18 -16.75
N PRO A 64 2.50 20.12 -17.15
CA PRO A 64 2.09 19.97 -18.54
C PRO A 64 0.97 20.97 -18.83
N SER A 65 1.21 21.88 -19.78
CA SER A 65 0.19 22.76 -20.36
C SER A 65 -0.89 21.94 -21.10
N PRO A 66 -2.18 22.26 -20.94
CA PRO A 66 -3.23 21.77 -21.82
C PRO A 66 -3.33 22.65 -23.06
N ASP A 67 -3.22 22.04 -24.25
CA ASP A 67 -3.51 22.70 -25.52
C ASP A 67 -5.02 22.70 -25.80
N PRO A 68 -5.65 23.84 -26.14
CA PRO A 68 -7.06 23.93 -26.45
C PRO A 68 -7.35 24.09 -27.96
N ALA A 69 -8.16 23.21 -28.54
CA ALA A 69 -8.99 23.50 -29.72
C ALA A 69 -10.09 22.44 -29.84
N ARG A 70 -11.34 22.75 -29.46
CA ARG A 70 -12.47 23.23 -30.30
C ARG A 70 -12.94 22.20 -31.36
N ASP A 71 -14.10 21.56 -31.19
CA ASP A 71 -15.49 22.06 -31.25
C ASP A 71 -16.08 21.84 -32.64
N GLU A 72 -16.94 20.82 -32.80
CA GLU A 72 -18.10 20.88 -33.70
C GLU A 72 -19.26 20.09 -33.09
N ALA A 73 -20.25 20.84 -32.61
CA ALA A 73 -21.60 20.40 -32.34
C ALA A 73 -22.39 20.19 -33.63
N ARG A 74 -23.09 19.06 -33.79
CA ARG A 74 -24.40 18.98 -34.49
C ARG A 74 -25.05 17.60 -34.29
N GLU A 75 -26.09 17.51 -33.47
CA GLU A 75 -27.53 17.57 -33.81
C GLU A 75 -28.12 16.17 -34.09
N ALA A 76 -29.03 15.76 -33.19
CA ALA A 76 -29.90 14.60 -33.40
C ALA A 76 -30.90 14.89 -34.52
N PRO A 77 -31.38 13.85 -35.22
CA PRO A 77 -32.82 13.61 -35.14
C PRO A 77 -33.25 12.13 -35.10
N VAL A 78 -34.54 12.00 -34.83
CA VAL A 78 -35.40 10.86 -34.55
C VAL A 78 -35.60 9.88 -35.74
N ASP A 79 -35.83 8.60 -35.38
CA ASP A 79 -36.49 7.44 -36.04
C ASP A 79 -37.43 7.75 -37.26
N PRO A 80 -37.60 6.87 -38.29
CA PRO A 80 -38.25 5.55 -38.14
C PRO A 80 -37.81 4.41 -39.12
N GLU A 81 -38.29 3.20 -38.80
CA GLU A 81 -38.66 2.09 -39.72
C GLU A 81 -37.58 1.30 -40.50
N ARG A 82 -37.46 0.01 -40.15
CA ARG A 82 -37.42 -1.06 -41.16
C ARG A 82 -37.92 -2.40 -40.62
N ASP A 83 -39.13 -2.75 -41.05
CA ASP A 83 -39.58 -4.12 -41.27
C ASP A 83 -38.97 -4.64 -42.59
N PRO A 84 -38.77 -5.96 -42.76
CA PRO A 84 -39.66 -6.64 -43.69
C PRO A 84 -40.12 -8.04 -43.25
N GLU A 85 -41.45 -8.17 -43.20
CA GLU A 85 -42.33 -9.20 -43.77
C GLU A 85 -41.86 -10.66 -43.94
N ASP A 86 -42.65 -11.51 -43.27
CA ASP A 86 -43.32 -12.72 -43.77
C ASP A 86 -42.52 -13.98 -44.17
N ALA A 87 -42.44 -14.88 -43.19
CA ALA A 87 -42.56 -16.32 -43.44
C ALA A 87 -43.53 -16.94 -42.43
N ALA A 88 -44.74 -17.28 -42.89
CA ALA A 88 -45.77 -17.96 -42.12
C ALA A 88 -45.29 -19.32 -41.56
N PRO A 89 -45.49 -19.62 -40.27
CA PRO A 89 -45.19 -20.93 -39.70
C PRO A 89 -46.34 -21.94 -39.94
N PRO A 90 -46.06 -23.24 -40.16
CA PRO A 90 -47.11 -24.25 -40.17
C PRO A 90 -47.72 -24.44 -38.78
N ALA A 91 -49.03 -24.47 -38.75
CA ALA A 91 -49.88 -24.73 -37.59
C ALA A 91 -49.50 -26.08 -36.94
N GLY A 92 -48.86 -26.00 -35.77
CA GLY A 92 -48.65 -27.10 -34.85
C GLY A 92 -49.08 -26.66 -33.45
N SER A 93 -50.38 -26.71 -33.18
CA SER A 93 -50.97 -26.42 -31.88
C SER A 93 -50.46 -27.40 -30.83
N ARG A 94 -49.41 -27.02 -30.11
CA ARG A 94 -49.13 -27.53 -28.76
C ARG A 94 -49.29 -26.36 -27.81
N ASP A 95 -50.50 -26.30 -27.26
CA ASP A 95 -50.93 -25.42 -26.20
C ASP A 95 -49.85 -25.36 -25.09
N PRO A 96 -49.08 -24.26 -24.97
CA PRO A 96 -48.21 -24.10 -23.83
C PRO A 96 -49.16 -23.73 -22.71
N ARG A 97 -49.60 -24.73 -21.93
CA ARG A 97 -50.25 -24.53 -20.64
C ARG A 97 -49.39 -23.50 -19.89
N ARG A 98 -49.79 -22.23 -19.94
CA ARG A 98 -49.22 -21.14 -19.15
C ARG A 98 -49.52 -21.52 -17.73
N ARG A 99 -48.64 -22.32 -17.12
CA ARG A 99 -48.64 -22.57 -15.69
C ARG A 99 -48.50 -21.18 -15.10
N ARG A 100 -49.63 -20.62 -14.65
CA ARG A 100 -49.67 -19.42 -13.83
C ARG A 100 -48.83 -19.76 -12.62
N LEU A 101 -47.56 -19.38 -12.67
CA LEU A 101 -46.65 -19.49 -11.54
C LEU A 101 -47.35 -18.74 -10.42
N SER A 102 -47.63 -19.45 -9.33
CA SER A 102 -48.26 -18.86 -8.17
C SER A 102 -47.43 -17.63 -7.75
N PRO A 103 -48.03 -16.60 -7.16
CA PRO A 103 -47.29 -15.42 -6.70
C PRO A 103 -46.14 -15.79 -5.76
N ARG A 104 -46.21 -16.96 -5.09
CA ARG A 104 -45.12 -17.56 -4.30
C ARG A 104 -43.96 -18.05 -5.18
N ALA A 105 -44.24 -18.71 -6.29
CA ALA A 105 -43.21 -19.16 -7.23
C ALA A 105 -42.53 -17.99 -7.96
N PHE A 106 -43.28 -16.93 -8.28
CA PHE A 106 -42.69 -15.71 -8.85
C PHE A 106 -41.76 -15.01 -7.85
N ARG A 107 -42.16 -14.91 -6.58
CA ARG A 107 -41.30 -14.37 -5.50
C ARG A 107 -40.05 -15.21 -5.27
N ALA A 108 -40.16 -16.54 -5.34
CA ALA A 108 -39.01 -17.43 -5.21
C ALA A 108 -38.02 -17.26 -6.36
N VAL A 109 -38.50 -17.14 -7.60
CA VAL A 109 -37.64 -16.87 -8.78
C VAL A 109 -37.00 -15.49 -8.68
N ALA A 110 -37.74 -14.47 -8.26
CA ALA A 110 -37.20 -13.12 -8.07
C ALA A 110 -36.11 -13.09 -6.98
N ALA A 111 -36.35 -13.75 -5.84
CA ALA A 111 -35.36 -13.86 -4.76
C ALA A 111 -34.11 -14.61 -5.21
N ALA A 112 -34.26 -15.70 -5.98
CA ALA A 112 -33.14 -16.44 -6.55
C ALA A 112 -32.32 -15.57 -7.52
N SER A 113 -32.98 -14.79 -8.39
CA SER A 113 -32.27 -13.89 -9.30
C SER A 113 -31.47 -12.81 -8.58
N LEU A 114 -32.01 -12.28 -7.47
CA LEU A 114 -31.33 -11.28 -6.62
C LEU A 114 -30.12 -11.88 -5.89
N ALA A 115 -30.25 -13.11 -5.39
CA ALA A 115 -29.13 -13.80 -4.76
C ALA A 115 -28.01 -14.07 -5.76
N VAL A 116 -28.35 -14.49 -6.98
CA VAL A 116 -27.36 -14.73 -8.05
C VAL A 116 -26.65 -13.43 -8.44
N THR A 117 -27.35 -12.31 -8.62
CA THR A 117 -26.69 -11.03 -8.93
C THR A 117 -25.80 -10.55 -7.79
N VAL A 118 -26.20 -10.72 -6.53
CA VAL A 118 -25.34 -10.39 -5.37
C VAL A 118 -24.09 -11.26 -5.35
N VAL A 119 -24.21 -12.57 -5.60
CA VAL A 119 -23.04 -13.47 -5.64
C VAL A 119 -22.11 -13.12 -6.81
N ILE A 120 -22.66 -12.84 -8.00
CA ILE A 120 -21.87 -12.47 -9.18
C ILE A 120 -21.18 -11.12 -8.96
N THR A 121 -21.87 -10.11 -8.43
CA THR A 121 -21.27 -8.80 -8.18
C THR A 121 -20.25 -8.86 -7.06
N ALA A 122 -20.54 -9.52 -5.93
CA ALA A 122 -19.57 -9.72 -4.86
C ALA A 122 -18.32 -10.49 -5.35
N GLY A 123 -18.52 -11.54 -6.15
CA GLY A 123 -17.43 -12.31 -6.75
C GLY A 123 -16.62 -11.50 -7.75
N ALA A 124 -17.27 -10.73 -8.63
CA ALA A 124 -16.60 -9.88 -9.61
C ALA A 124 -15.82 -8.75 -8.93
N THR A 125 -16.40 -8.11 -7.91
CA THR A 125 -15.72 -7.08 -7.12
C THR A 125 -14.49 -7.66 -6.42
N LEU A 126 -14.62 -8.80 -5.74
CA LEU A 126 -13.49 -9.49 -5.09
C LEU A 126 -12.39 -9.89 -6.07
N TRP A 127 -12.76 -10.27 -7.29
CA TRP A 127 -11.82 -10.65 -8.33
C TRP A 127 -11.12 -9.43 -8.94
N LEU A 128 -11.82 -8.32 -9.13
CA LEU A 128 -11.28 -7.06 -9.64
C LEU A 128 -10.43 -6.31 -8.61
N THR A 129 -10.72 -6.45 -7.30
CA THR A 129 -9.94 -5.84 -6.22
C THR A 129 -8.82 -6.74 -5.71
N ARG A 130 -8.64 -7.96 -6.25
CA ARG A 130 -7.41 -8.72 -6.02
C ARG A 130 -6.30 -8.00 -6.76
N GLU A 131 -5.55 -7.16 -6.06
CA GLU A 131 -4.23 -6.71 -6.49
C GLU A 131 -3.47 -7.93 -7.04
N ARG A 132 -2.89 -7.80 -8.24
CA ARG A 132 -2.05 -8.86 -8.85
C ARG A 132 -0.70 -8.91 -8.15
N VAL A 133 -0.72 -9.20 -6.87
CA VAL A 133 0.48 -9.55 -6.12
C VAL A 133 0.67 -11.03 -6.36
N ASP A 134 1.54 -11.35 -7.32
CA ASP A 134 1.84 -12.73 -7.68
C ASP A 134 2.73 -13.32 -6.60
N THR A 135 2.17 -14.10 -5.68
CA THR A 135 2.94 -14.73 -4.60
C THR A 135 3.87 -15.77 -5.20
N VAL A 136 5.17 -15.53 -5.09
CA VAL A 136 6.21 -16.42 -5.63
C VAL A 136 6.74 -17.40 -4.60
N ALA A 137 6.69 -17.03 -3.31
CA ALA A 137 7.09 -17.92 -2.23
C ALA A 137 6.42 -17.54 -0.90
N LEU A 138 6.28 -18.53 -0.03
CA LEU A 138 5.94 -18.37 1.38
C LEU A 138 6.89 -19.27 2.18
N ILE A 139 7.75 -18.67 2.99
CA ILE A 139 8.84 -19.37 3.69
C ILE A 139 8.66 -19.16 5.19
N SER A 140 8.59 -20.26 5.94
CA SER A 140 8.47 -20.22 7.40
C SER A 140 9.84 -20.01 8.04
N PHE A 141 9.91 -19.12 9.02
CA PHE A 141 11.11 -18.96 9.85
C PHE A 141 11.29 -20.11 10.85
N ALA A 142 10.23 -20.88 11.13
CA ALA A 142 10.28 -21.99 12.07
C ALA A 142 10.99 -23.23 11.51
N ASP A 143 11.04 -23.38 10.18
CA ASP A 143 11.62 -24.56 9.53
C ASP A 143 13.14 -24.44 9.32
N GLU A 144 13.70 -23.22 9.33
CA GLU A 144 15.13 -22.93 9.10
C GLU A 144 15.81 -22.22 10.27
N ALA A 145 15.25 -22.33 11.47
CA ALA A 145 15.95 -21.92 12.68
C ALA A 145 17.18 -22.82 12.86
N GLU A 146 18.30 -22.48 12.21
CA GLU A 146 19.59 -23.01 12.58
C GLU A 146 19.78 -22.68 14.06
N GLU A 147 19.69 -23.69 14.92
CA GLU A 147 20.13 -23.64 16.30
C GLU A 147 21.58 -23.18 16.27
N SER A 148 21.78 -21.88 16.49
CA SER A 148 23.09 -21.30 16.75
C SER A 148 23.67 -22.05 17.96
N ASP A 149 24.60 -22.96 17.70
CA ASP A 149 25.27 -23.85 18.66
C ASP A 149 26.24 -23.07 19.58
N GLY A 150 25.71 -22.05 20.22
CA GLY A 150 26.41 -21.06 21.03
C GLY A 150 25.80 -20.96 22.42
N THR A 151 25.91 -22.01 23.24
CA THR A 151 26.03 -22.00 24.71
C THR A 151 25.27 -20.91 25.49
N PHE A 152 24.03 -20.59 25.13
CA PHE A 152 23.12 -19.81 25.97
C PHE A 152 21.71 -20.37 25.82
N ASP A 153 21.42 -21.36 26.66
CA ASP A 153 20.07 -21.83 26.98
C ASP A 153 19.34 -20.76 27.82
N SER A 154 19.07 -19.65 27.16
CA SER A 154 18.07 -18.70 27.58
C SER A 154 17.14 -18.50 26.40
N ALA A 155 16.15 -19.38 26.33
CA ALA A 155 14.87 -19.13 25.68
C ALA A 155 14.34 -17.77 26.19
N SER A 156 14.79 -16.72 25.53
CA SER A 156 14.38 -15.35 25.69
C SER A 156 13.78 -15.00 24.34
N ASP A 157 12.50 -14.63 24.32
CA ASP A 157 11.89 -13.90 23.21
C ASP A 157 12.89 -12.90 22.62
N GLY A 158 13.40 -13.10 21.40
CA GLY A 158 14.38 -12.15 20.85
C GLY A 158 15.40 -12.63 19.81
N ALA A 159 15.50 -13.93 19.50
CA ALA A 159 16.48 -14.38 18.52
C ALA A 159 16.12 -13.90 17.09
N ILE A 160 17.10 -13.32 16.39
CA ILE A 160 16.96 -12.98 14.97
C ILE A 160 16.84 -14.28 14.18
N GLN A 161 15.66 -14.50 13.59
CA GLN A 161 15.40 -15.67 12.74
C GLN A 161 15.83 -15.35 11.30
N ARG A 162 16.36 -16.34 10.57
CA ARG A 162 16.81 -16.15 9.19
C ARG A 162 16.28 -17.26 8.30
N VAL A 163 15.98 -16.90 7.05
CA VAL A 163 15.65 -17.84 5.97
C VAL A 163 16.36 -17.39 4.71
N GLU A 164 16.62 -18.34 3.81
CA GLU A 164 17.23 -18.05 2.52
C GLU A 164 16.23 -18.04 1.37
N PHE A 165 16.43 -17.13 0.42
CA PHE A 165 15.66 -17.06 -0.81
C PHE A 165 16.53 -16.64 -1.98
N LEU A 166 16.87 -17.59 -2.87
CA LEU A 166 17.60 -17.34 -4.12
C LEU A 166 18.88 -16.51 -3.95
N GLY A 167 19.65 -16.75 -2.90
CA GLY A 167 20.88 -16.01 -2.61
C GLY A 167 20.68 -14.77 -1.72
N LEU A 168 19.45 -14.51 -1.26
CA LEU A 168 19.15 -13.50 -0.26
C LEU A 168 18.94 -14.15 1.11
N THR A 169 19.46 -13.52 2.16
CA THR A 169 19.09 -13.77 3.54
C THR A 169 17.98 -12.81 3.93
N VAL A 170 16.85 -13.37 4.35
CA VAL A 170 15.77 -12.62 4.97
C VAL A 170 15.85 -12.83 6.47
N SER A 171 16.00 -11.75 7.24
CA SER A 171 16.06 -11.83 8.71
C SER A 171 14.82 -11.21 9.34
N ARG A 172 14.21 -11.90 10.30
CA ARG A 172 13.17 -11.37 11.19
C ARG A 172 13.81 -10.99 12.51
N MET A 173 13.67 -9.73 12.89
CA MET A 173 14.03 -9.21 14.20
C MET A 173 12.73 -9.03 14.99
N PRO A 174 12.43 -9.92 15.94
CA PRO A 174 11.23 -9.79 16.75
C PRO A 174 11.27 -8.51 17.58
N ARG A 175 10.10 -7.97 17.90
CA ARG A 175 9.94 -6.85 18.81
C ARG A 175 10.72 -7.08 20.11
N ASP A 176 11.48 -6.08 20.52
CA ASP A 176 12.15 -6.06 21.82
C ASP A 176 11.49 -5.00 22.71
N PRO A 177 10.76 -5.39 23.77
CA PRO A 177 10.09 -4.44 24.66
C PRO A 177 11.06 -3.56 25.47
N THR A 178 12.34 -3.92 25.51
CA THR A 178 13.40 -3.16 26.19
C THR A 178 14.11 -2.16 25.27
N SER A 179 13.99 -2.34 23.94
CA SER A 179 14.53 -1.44 22.94
C SER A 179 13.47 -0.45 22.47
N LEU A 180 13.81 0.84 22.51
CA LEU A 180 12.97 1.87 21.88
C LEU A 180 13.02 1.82 20.35
N GLU A 181 14.03 1.14 19.78
CA GLU A 181 14.27 1.07 18.33
C GLU A 181 13.48 -0.07 17.66
N LEU A 182 13.18 -1.16 18.37
CA LEU A 182 12.40 -2.30 17.86
C LEU A 182 11.05 -2.39 18.57
N SER A 183 10.24 -1.35 18.39
CA SER A 183 8.89 -1.29 18.97
C SER A 183 7.91 -2.30 18.36
N ASP A 184 8.21 -2.85 17.18
CA ASP A 184 7.44 -3.87 16.48
C ASP A 184 8.41 -4.82 15.74
N ASP A 185 7.89 -5.93 15.21
CA ASP A 185 8.70 -6.86 14.41
C ASP A 185 9.26 -6.16 13.17
N CYS A 186 10.54 -6.38 12.89
CA CYS A 186 11.23 -5.85 11.73
C CYS A 186 11.73 -6.99 10.83
N ILE A 187 11.82 -6.69 9.54
CA ILE A 187 12.40 -7.57 8.53
C ILE A 187 13.55 -6.85 7.81
N SER A 188 14.63 -7.58 7.54
CA SER A 188 15.71 -7.12 6.68
C SER A 188 15.99 -8.13 5.59
N VAL A 189 16.37 -7.64 4.41
CA VAL A 189 16.71 -8.46 3.25
C VAL A 189 18.08 -8.04 2.73
N LEU A 190 19.03 -8.97 2.73
CA LEU A 190 20.40 -8.75 2.30
C LEU A 190 20.87 -9.92 1.43
N PRO A 191 21.79 -9.72 0.47
CA PRO A 191 22.45 -10.85 -0.19
C PRO A 191 23.33 -11.64 0.79
N ILE A 192 23.43 -12.96 0.61
CA ILE A 192 24.18 -13.86 1.52
C ILE A 192 25.68 -13.52 1.57
N ASP A 193 26.25 -13.03 0.45
CA ASP A 193 27.69 -12.82 0.31
C ASP A 193 28.17 -11.43 0.75
N VAL A 194 27.29 -10.58 1.30
CA VAL A 194 27.66 -9.22 1.74
C VAL A 194 27.62 -9.11 3.25
N ASP A 195 28.66 -8.49 3.80
CA ASP A 195 28.73 -8.18 5.22
C ASP A 195 27.59 -7.20 5.58
N PRO A 196 26.69 -7.55 6.53
CA PRO A 196 25.62 -6.66 6.97
C PRO A 196 26.12 -5.34 7.56
N ALA A 197 27.39 -5.25 7.98
CA ALA A 197 28.02 -4.01 8.41
C ALA A 197 28.53 -3.15 7.24
N ALA A 198 28.67 -3.72 6.03
CA ALA A 198 29.24 -3.05 4.86
C ALA A 198 28.18 -2.53 3.86
N VAL A 199 26.94 -3.01 3.96
CA VAL A 199 25.83 -2.60 3.07
C VAL A 199 24.64 -2.17 3.90
N VAL A 200 24.03 -1.04 3.52
CA VAL A 200 22.71 -0.66 4.03
C VAL A 200 21.70 -1.64 3.43
N GLY A 201 21.46 -2.74 4.14
CA GLY A 201 20.38 -3.67 3.82
C GLY A 201 19.05 -2.93 3.75
N VAL A 202 18.13 -3.42 2.92
CA VAL A 202 16.77 -2.86 2.92
C VAL A 202 16.05 -3.45 4.13
N TYR A 203 15.56 -2.59 5.01
CA TYR A 203 14.87 -2.98 6.23
C TYR A 203 13.52 -2.27 6.34
N GLY A 204 12.58 -2.92 7.01
CA GLY A 204 11.25 -2.38 7.26
C GLY A 204 10.71 -2.94 8.56
N CYS A 205 10.06 -2.09 9.36
CA CYS A 205 9.42 -2.49 10.60
C CYS A 205 7.90 -2.40 10.46
N GLY A 206 7.21 -3.27 11.17
CA GLY A 206 5.77 -3.17 11.35
C GLY A 206 5.40 -1.91 12.14
N ALA A 207 4.11 -1.59 12.11
CA ALA A 207 3.53 -0.52 12.91
C ALA A 207 2.15 -0.97 13.41
N GLY A 208 2.10 -1.49 14.63
CA GLY A 208 0.89 -2.02 15.24
C GLY A 208 0.26 -3.15 14.41
N SER A 209 -0.88 -2.89 13.77
CA SER A 209 -1.58 -3.89 12.93
C SER A 209 -1.02 -4.03 11.51
N VAL A 210 -0.10 -3.15 11.12
CA VAL A 210 0.54 -3.20 9.80
C VAL A 210 1.80 -4.05 9.90
N PRO A 211 1.89 -5.18 9.17
CA PRO A 211 3.08 -6.03 9.22
C PRO A 211 4.29 -5.34 8.58
N ALA A 212 5.48 -5.79 8.96
CA ALA A 212 6.72 -5.38 8.32
C ALA A 212 6.71 -5.75 6.84
N THR A 213 7.03 -4.79 5.97
CA THR A 213 7.13 -5.01 4.52
C THR A 213 8.35 -4.30 3.96
N VAL A 214 9.01 -4.94 3.00
CA VAL A 214 10.20 -4.41 2.32
C VAL A 214 10.07 -4.64 0.81
N PRO A 215 9.93 -3.58 0.00
CA PRO A 215 10.09 -3.67 -1.44
C PRO A 215 11.58 -3.68 -1.80
N MET A 216 11.98 -4.55 -2.73
CA MET A 216 13.32 -4.64 -3.27
C MET A 216 13.26 -4.76 -4.80
N ASN A 217 14.00 -3.90 -5.48
CA ASN A 217 14.19 -4.02 -6.92
C ASN A 217 15.32 -5.01 -7.20
N VAL A 218 15.11 -5.89 -8.18
CA VAL A 218 16.17 -6.78 -8.65
C VAL A 218 17.16 -5.96 -9.48
N THR A 219 18.38 -5.78 -8.98
CA THR A 219 19.46 -5.04 -9.67
C THR A 219 20.52 -5.99 -10.23
N PRO A 220 21.39 -5.53 -11.17
CA PRO A 220 22.47 -6.36 -11.72
C PRO A 220 23.47 -6.88 -10.68
N ASP A 221 23.61 -6.20 -9.56
CA ASP A 221 24.57 -6.52 -8.49
C ASP A 221 24.07 -7.60 -7.52
N LEU A 222 22.82 -8.03 -7.65
CA LEU A 222 22.24 -9.09 -6.84
C LEU A 222 22.70 -10.50 -7.30
N PRO A 223 22.51 -11.53 -6.45
CA PRO A 223 22.90 -12.91 -6.76
C PRO A 223 22.35 -13.40 -8.10
N SER A 224 23.16 -14.19 -8.83
CA SER A 224 22.78 -14.71 -10.14
C SER A 224 21.52 -15.56 -10.10
N LEU A 225 21.37 -16.39 -9.05
CA LEU A 225 20.18 -17.23 -8.84
C LEU A 225 18.89 -16.41 -8.80
N LEU A 226 18.91 -15.26 -8.12
CA LEU A 226 17.78 -14.33 -8.08
C LEU A 226 17.50 -13.74 -9.47
N ARG A 227 18.56 -13.29 -10.17
CA ARG A 227 18.44 -12.66 -11.50
C ARG A 227 18.00 -13.62 -12.61
N GLU A 228 18.31 -14.89 -12.48
CA GLU A 228 17.85 -15.94 -13.38
C GLU A 228 16.35 -16.22 -13.23
N ALA A 229 15.84 -16.16 -11.99
CA ALA A 229 14.42 -16.31 -11.70
C ALA A 229 13.61 -15.03 -11.99
N PHE A 230 14.18 -13.88 -11.69
CA PHE A 230 13.55 -12.57 -11.79
C PHE A 230 14.43 -11.60 -12.57
N PRO A 231 14.02 -11.13 -13.75
CA PRO A 231 14.79 -10.17 -14.53
C PRO A 231 15.09 -8.88 -13.76
N ALA A 232 16.23 -8.25 -14.07
CA ALA A 232 16.56 -6.94 -13.51
C ALA A 232 15.43 -5.91 -13.79
N GLY A 233 15.11 -5.10 -12.78
CA GLY A 233 13.98 -4.17 -12.80
C GLY A 233 12.67 -4.76 -12.23
N THR A 234 12.62 -6.05 -11.93
CA THR A 234 11.48 -6.66 -11.22
C THR A 234 11.44 -6.16 -9.77
N THR A 235 10.26 -5.81 -9.27
CA THR A 235 10.07 -5.48 -7.84
C THR A 235 9.55 -6.70 -7.11
N LEU A 236 10.29 -7.11 -6.08
CA LEU A 236 9.87 -8.13 -5.10
C LEU A 236 9.42 -7.43 -3.82
N LEU A 237 8.30 -7.87 -3.26
CA LEU A 237 7.79 -7.42 -1.97
C LEU A 237 7.89 -8.57 -0.98
N PHE A 238 8.65 -8.34 0.09
CA PHE A 238 8.79 -9.23 1.23
C PHE A 238 7.86 -8.72 2.33
N ALA A 239 6.90 -9.53 2.74
CA ALA A 239 5.92 -9.17 3.76
C ALA A 239 5.94 -10.21 4.88
N LEU A 240 6.07 -9.76 6.12
CA LEU A 240 5.94 -10.63 7.28
C LEU A 240 4.47 -11.05 7.46
N GLU A 241 4.23 -12.34 7.56
CA GLU A 241 2.92 -12.94 7.78
C GLU A 241 3.01 -13.94 8.92
N GLY A 242 2.78 -13.45 10.15
CA GLY A 242 2.95 -14.25 11.36
C GLY A 242 4.41 -14.67 11.55
N ASP A 243 4.69 -15.96 11.39
CA ASP A 243 6.00 -16.60 11.46
C ASP A 243 6.59 -16.97 10.09
N ALA A 244 6.00 -16.47 9.01
CA ALA A 244 6.50 -16.66 7.65
C ALA A 244 6.79 -15.32 6.96
N VAL A 245 7.64 -15.36 5.95
CA VAL A 245 7.77 -14.29 4.97
C VAL A 245 7.06 -14.69 3.69
N ARG A 246 6.11 -13.86 3.26
CA ARG A 246 5.51 -13.93 1.93
C ARG A 246 6.34 -13.10 0.98
N ILE A 247 6.76 -13.71 -0.12
CA ILE A 247 7.50 -13.05 -1.19
C ILE A 247 6.59 -12.99 -2.39
N SER A 248 6.48 -11.81 -2.97
CA SER A 248 5.58 -11.58 -4.09
C SER A 248 6.20 -10.67 -5.13
N ARG A 249 5.81 -10.87 -6.39
CA ARG A 249 6.17 -9.97 -7.48
C ARG A 249 5.12 -8.86 -7.58
N VAL A 250 5.60 -7.63 -7.66
CA VAL A 250 4.76 -6.47 -7.94
C VAL A 250 5.05 -6.02 -9.37
N ASP A 251 4.09 -6.23 -10.26
CA ASP A 251 4.18 -5.74 -11.64
C ASP A 251 3.99 -4.21 -11.63
N GLY A 252 4.97 -3.48 -12.17
CA GLY A 252 4.92 -2.04 -12.38
C GLY A 252 4.29 -1.64 -13.71
#